data_AF-A0A7Y1W7C6-F1
#
_entry.id   AF-A0A7Y1W7C6-F1
#
_cell.length_a   1.000
_cell.length_b   1.000
_cell.length_c   1.000
_cell.angle_alpha   90.00
_cell.angle_beta   90.00
_cell.angle_gamma   90.00
#
_symmetry.space_group_name_H-M   'P 1'
#
loop_
_entity.id
_entity.type
_entity.pdbx_description
1 polymer ?
#
loop_
_entity_poly.entity_id
_entity_poly.type
_entity_poly.pdbx_seq_one_letter_code
_entity_poly.pdbx_strand_id
1 'polypeptide(L)'
;MPDGKVQERHVDWDVIDFTVFGAMLLSVGVIYMLARRSTANAAYRFAVGVALAAAFVLIWVNGAVGIIGDQSNDANMAYFGVLAVGIIGAIIARFKPQGMARAMYATALTQTAVAVFALIAGLGSTAPIWPRDILLLTGFFVALWLLSAWLFRNAAREQRNADSEQEG
;
A
#
# COMPACT_ATOMS: atom_id res chain seq x y z
N MET A 1 4.67 -50.93 9.67
CA MET A 1 5.14 -49.80 8.85
C MET A 1 3.91 -49.00 8.47
N PRO A 2 3.69 -47.77 8.96
CA PRO A 2 2.64 -46.92 8.43
C PRO A 2 3.19 -46.16 7.22
N ASP A 3 2.50 -46.29 6.10
CA ASP A 3 2.82 -45.67 4.83
C ASP A 3 2.63 -44.16 4.98
N GLY A 4 3.72 -43.46 5.29
CA GLY A 4 3.77 -42.01 5.36
C GLY A 4 3.56 -41.42 3.98
N LYS A 5 2.30 -41.37 3.52
CA LYS A 5 1.92 -40.54 2.38
C LYS A 5 2.12 -39.10 2.83
N VAL A 6 3.25 -38.52 2.40
CA VAL A 6 3.48 -37.09 2.44
C VAL A 6 2.31 -36.48 1.68
N GLN A 7 1.37 -35.87 2.40
CA GLN A 7 0.26 -35.18 1.78
C GLN A 7 0.85 -33.91 1.19
N GLU A 8 1.26 -33.97 -0.09
CA GLU A 8 1.73 -32.79 -0.80
C GLU A 8 0.60 -31.77 -0.75
N ARG A 9 0.79 -30.72 0.05
CA ARG A 9 -0.15 -29.61 0.19
C ARG A 9 -0.09 -28.84 -1.12
N HIS A 10 -0.88 -29.25 -2.10
CA HIS A 10 -1.08 -28.48 -3.32
C HIS A 10 -1.66 -27.11 -2.93
N VAL A 11 -0.99 -26.05 -3.36
CA VAL A 11 -1.57 -24.70 -3.29
C VAL A 11 -2.56 -24.63 -4.44
N ASP A 12 -3.82 -24.94 -4.16
CA ASP A 12 -4.91 -24.97 -5.14
C ASP A 12 -5.32 -23.53 -5.49
N TRP A 13 -4.55 -22.88 -6.37
CA TRP A 13 -4.92 -21.59 -6.96
C TRP A 13 -6.20 -21.77 -7.79
N ASP A 14 -7.28 -21.10 -7.39
CA ASP A 14 -8.53 -21.10 -8.14
C ASP A 14 -8.48 -20.06 -9.28
N VAL A 15 -9.36 -20.22 -10.27
CA VAL A 15 -9.56 -19.26 -11.37
C VAL A 15 -9.83 -17.85 -10.84
N ILE A 16 -10.49 -17.75 -9.69
CA ILE A 16 -10.76 -16.49 -9.00
C ILE A 16 -9.45 -15.82 -8.55
N ASP A 17 -8.50 -16.57 -7.97
CA ASP A 17 -7.23 -16.03 -7.50
C ASP A 17 -6.40 -15.47 -8.66
N PHE A 18 -6.35 -16.19 -9.78
CA PHE A 18 -5.71 -15.70 -11.01
C PHE A 18 -6.38 -14.44 -11.55
N THR A 19 -7.70 -14.37 -11.48
CA THR A 19 -8.47 -13.20 -11.95
C THR A 19 -8.18 -11.98 -11.09
N VAL A 20 -8.21 -12.15 -9.76
CA VAL A 20 -7.90 -11.07 -8.81
C VAL A 20 -6.47 -10.60 -9.00
N PHE A 21 -5.50 -11.52 -9.09
CA PHE A 21 -4.10 -11.16 -9.31
C PHE A 21 -3.87 -10.43 -10.63
N GLY A 22 -4.49 -10.93 -11.72
CA GLY A 22 -4.44 -10.28 -13.02
C GLY A 22 -5.03 -8.85 -12.98
N ALA A 23 -6.17 -8.66 -12.31
CA ALA A 23 -6.79 -7.36 -12.13
C ALA A 23 -5.92 -6.40 -11.31
N MET A 24 -5.23 -6.88 -10.27
CA MET A 24 -4.29 -6.08 -9.50
C MET A 24 -3.12 -5.57 -10.37
N LEU A 25 -2.50 -6.47 -11.13
CA LEU A 25 -1.37 -6.11 -12.02
C LEU A 25 -1.80 -5.12 -13.10
N LEU A 26 -2.96 -5.37 -13.74
CA LEU A 26 -3.52 -4.46 -14.74
C LEU A 26 -3.82 -3.08 -14.14
N SER A 27 -4.41 -3.03 -12.94
CA SER A 27 -4.73 -1.77 -12.26
C SER A 27 -3.47 -0.95 -11.99
N VAL A 28 -2.41 -1.58 -11.46
CA VAL A 28 -1.11 -0.91 -11.26
C VAL A 28 -0.55 -0.38 -12.57
N GLY A 29 -0.56 -1.20 -13.64
CA GLY A 29 -0.08 -0.82 -14.96
C GLY A 29 -0.84 0.38 -15.55
N VAL A 30 -2.18 0.35 -15.48
CA VAL A 30 -3.04 1.44 -15.98
C VAL A 30 -2.80 2.73 -15.21
N ILE A 31 -2.77 2.70 -13.88
CA ILE A 31 -2.56 3.92 -13.07
C ILE A 31 -1.18 4.51 -13.34
N TYR A 32 -0.13 3.67 -13.40
CA TYR A 32 1.22 4.15 -13.69
C TYR A 32 1.34 4.72 -15.10
N MET A 33 0.72 4.07 -16.09
CA MET A 33 0.69 4.55 -17.47
C MET A 33 -0.03 5.90 -17.59
N LEU A 34 -1.16 6.09 -16.90
CA LEU A 34 -1.87 7.36 -16.86
C LEU A 34 -1.03 8.46 -16.20
N ALA A 35 -0.35 8.16 -15.09
CA ALA A 35 0.55 9.10 -14.43
C ALA A 35 1.73 9.51 -15.33
N ARG A 36 2.29 8.57 -16.11
CA ARG A 36 3.35 8.89 -17.07
C ARG A 36 2.86 9.80 -18.20
N ARG A 37 1.62 9.64 -18.65
CA ARG A 37 1.01 10.46 -19.70
C ARG A 37 0.63 11.86 -19.22
N SER A 38 0.24 12.02 -17.95
CA SER A 38 -0.29 13.28 -17.44
C SER A 38 0.76 14.26 -16.91
N THR A 39 1.99 13.80 -16.63
CA THR A 39 3.05 14.67 -16.10
C THR A 39 4.41 14.37 -16.70
N ALA A 40 5.20 15.43 -16.95
CA ALA A 40 6.62 15.32 -17.32
C ALA A 40 7.55 15.18 -16.10
N ASN A 41 7.04 15.41 -14.88
CA ASN A 41 7.86 15.42 -13.67
C ASN A 41 8.27 13.99 -13.24
N ALA A 42 9.57 13.71 -13.26
CA ALA A 42 10.12 12.41 -12.91
C ALA A 42 9.90 12.04 -11.43
N ALA A 43 10.00 13.01 -10.51
CA ALA A 43 9.78 12.78 -9.09
C ALA A 43 8.32 12.39 -8.81
N TYR A 44 7.35 12.99 -9.51
CA TYR A 44 5.94 12.59 -9.41
C TYR A 44 5.71 11.16 -9.89
N ARG A 45 6.31 10.78 -11.03
CA ARG A 45 6.19 9.41 -11.57
C ARG A 45 6.78 8.37 -10.60
N PHE A 46 7.94 8.68 -10.01
CA PHE A 46 8.56 7.81 -9.02
C PHE A 46 7.71 7.72 -7.74
N ALA A 47 7.13 8.83 -7.28
CA ALA A 47 6.21 8.85 -6.14
C ALA A 47 4.99 7.94 -6.35
N VAL A 48 4.38 8.00 -7.53
CA VAL A 48 3.25 7.12 -7.93
C VAL A 48 3.71 5.66 -7.97
N GLY A 49 4.87 5.38 -8.55
CA GLY A 49 5.42 4.03 -8.59
C GLY A 49 5.61 3.42 -7.19
N VAL A 50 6.18 4.19 -6.25
CA VAL A 50 6.34 3.76 -4.85
C VAL A 50 4.99 3.52 -4.19
N ALA A 51 4.02 4.43 -4.36
CA ALA A 51 2.69 4.27 -3.77
C ALA A 51 1.96 3.04 -4.32
N LEU A 52 2.03 2.79 -5.63
CA LEU A 52 1.41 1.64 -6.27
C LEU A 52 2.06 0.33 -5.85
N ALA A 53 3.39 0.29 -5.77
CA ALA A 53 4.12 -0.88 -5.27
C ALA A 53 3.74 -1.17 -3.82
N ALA A 54 3.70 -0.15 -2.95
CA ALA A 54 3.28 -0.30 -1.57
C ALA A 54 1.84 -0.82 -1.46
N ALA A 55 0.90 -0.25 -2.23
CA ALA A 55 -0.49 -0.70 -2.25
C ALA A 55 -0.61 -2.16 -2.71
N PHE A 56 0.07 -2.51 -3.80
CA PHE A 56 0.07 -3.87 -4.34
C PHE A 56 0.59 -4.88 -3.33
N VAL A 57 1.75 -4.60 -2.73
CA VAL A 57 2.35 -5.49 -1.71
C VAL A 57 1.48 -5.57 -0.47
N LEU A 58 0.80 -4.48 -0.07
CA LEU A 58 -0.11 -4.50 1.07
C LEU A 58 -1.30 -5.41 0.82
N ILE A 59 -1.97 -5.29 -0.33
CA ILE A 59 -3.08 -6.18 -0.72
C ILE A 59 -2.61 -7.62 -0.76
N TRP A 60 -1.46 -7.86 -1.39
CA TRP A 60 -0.93 -9.20 -1.57
C TRP A 60 -0.59 -9.88 -0.24
N VAL A 61 0.18 -9.21 0.63
CA VAL A 61 0.56 -9.75 1.94
C VAL A 61 -0.67 -9.95 2.83
N ASN A 62 -1.60 -8.99 2.82
CA ASN A 62 -2.83 -9.09 3.59
C ASN A 62 -3.71 -10.26 3.15
N GLY A 63 -3.84 -10.48 1.84
CA GLY A 63 -4.64 -11.59 1.29
C GLY A 63 -3.96 -12.97 1.39
N ALA A 64 -2.64 -13.04 1.21
CA ALA A 64 -1.93 -14.32 1.14
C ALA A 64 -1.52 -14.88 2.51
N VAL A 65 -1.21 -14.01 3.48
CA VAL A 65 -0.69 -14.43 4.79
C VAL A 65 -1.60 -13.98 5.93
N GLY A 66 -2.31 -12.86 5.76
CA GLY A 66 -2.92 -12.14 6.88
C GLY A 66 -1.86 -11.38 7.67
N ILE A 67 -2.07 -10.09 7.93
CA ILE A 67 -1.10 -9.28 8.69
C ILE A 67 -1.32 -9.46 10.19
N ILE A 68 -2.57 -9.69 10.60
CA ILE A 68 -2.97 -9.91 11.98
C ILE A 68 -3.45 -11.35 12.13
N GLY A 69 -2.66 -12.20 12.79
CA GLY A 69 -3.03 -13.59 13.05
C GLY A 69 -3.09 -14.40 11.75
N ASP A 70 -4.26 -14.97 11.44
CA ASP A 70 -4.52 -15.66 10.17
C ASP A 70 -5.33 -14.78 9.20
N GLN A 71 -5.39 -15.19 7.94
CA GLN A 71 -6.14 -14.49 6.88
C GLN A 71 -7.65 -14.39 7.13
N SER A 72 -8.22 -15.25 7.98
CA SER A 72 -9.65 -15.26 8.31
C SER A 72 -10.01 -14.29 9.45
N ASN A 73 -9.02 -13.64 10.05
CA ASN A 73 -9.25 -12.64 11.07
C ASN A 73 -9.83 -11.36 10.44
N ASP A 74 -11.08 -11.03 10.81
CA ASP A 74 -11.80 -9.83 10.40
C ASP A 74 -11.00 -8.53 10.62
N ALA A 75 -10.05 -8.51 11.56
CA ALA A 75 -9.16 -7.38 11.79
C ALA A 75 -8.34 -6.99 10.55
N ASN A 76 -8.07 -7.94 9.65
CA ASN A 76 -7.34 -7.68 8.41
C ASN A 76 -8.11 -6.72 7.47
N MET A 77 -9.44 -6.59 7.60
CA MET A 77 -10.23 -5.61 6.83
C MET A 77 -9.80 -4.16 7.07
N ALA A 78 -9.21 -3.86 8.23
CA ALA A 78 -8.73 -2.52 8.53
C ALA A 78 -7.65 -2.04 7.54
N TYR A 79 -6.85 -2.95 6.96
CA TYR A 79 -5.84 -2.59 5.96
C TYR A 79 -6.43 -2.20 4.61
N PHE A 80 -7.61 -2.73 4.23
CA PHE A 80 -8.36 -2.19 3.09
C PHE A 80 -8.85 -0.76 3.36
N GLY A 81 -9.18 -0.45 4.61
CA GLY A 81 -9.47 0.92 5.05
C GLY A 81 -8.29 1.88 4.84
N VAL A 82 -7.05 1.42 5.08
CA VAL A 82 -5.84 2.22 4.84
C VAL A 82 -5.71 2.56 3.35
N LEU A 83 -5.93 1.59 2.46
CA LEU A 83 -5.93 1.81 1.02
C LEU A 83 -7.05 2.76 0.58
N ALA A 84 -8.24 2.61 1.16
CA ALA A 84 -9.37 3.50 0.90
C ALA A 84 -9.03 4.96 1.25
N VAL A 85 -8.36 5.21 2.38
CA VAL A 85 -7.88 6.56 2.75
C VAL A 85 -6.91 7.10 1.70
N GLY A 86 -5.99 6.27 1.19
CA GLY A 86 -5.07 6.69 0.13
C GLY A 86 -5.79 7.05 -1.18
N ILE A 87 -6.76 6.24 -1.60
CA ILE A 87 -7.53 6.45 -2.83
C ILE A 87 -8.42 7.69 -2.70
N ILE A 88 -9.19 7.82 -1.61
CA ILE A 88 -10.04 8.97 -1.35
C ILE A 88 -9.20 10.24 -1.26
N GLY A 89 -8.07 10.18 -0.54
CA GLY A 89 -7.12 11.27 -0.45
C GLY A 89 -6.60 11.70 -1.83
N ALA A 90 -6.27 10.76 -2.71
CA ALA A 90 -5.83 11.04 -4.07
C ALA A 90 -6.92 11.71 -4.93
N ILE A 91 -8.17 11.26 -4.79
CA ILE A 91 -9.34 11.84 -5.48
C ILE A 91 -9.59 13.27 -5.01
N ILE A 92 -9.61 13.50 -3.69
CA ILE A 92 -9.76 14.84 -3.09
C ILE A 92 -8.61 15.75 -3.51
N ALA A 93 -7.38 15.23 -3.55
CA ALA A 93 -6.21 15.93 -4.03
C ALA A 93 -6.25 16.25 -5.53
N ARG A 94 -7.20 15.66 -6.28
CA ARG A 94 -7.31 15.75 -7.74
C ARG A 94 -5.99 15.40 -8.43
N PHE A 95 -5.23 14.46 -7.87
CA PHE A 95 -3.91 14.06 -8.35
C PHE A 95 -2.88 15.21 -8.43
N LYS A 96 -3.09 16.32 -7.70
CA LYS A 96 -2.09 17.40 -7.61
C LYS A 96 -0.97 17.01 -6.65
N PRO A 97 0.32 17.31 -6.95
CA PRO A 97 1.44 16.84 -6.13
C PRO A 97 1.35 17.23 -4.65
N GLN A 98 0.94 18.47 -4.33
CA GLN A 98 0.79 18.91 -2.94
C GLN A 98 -0.32 18.15 -2.18
N GLY A 99 -1.44 17.87 -2.87
CA GLY A 99 -2.55 17.12 -2.28
C GLY A 99 -2.20 15.64 -2.12
N MET A 100 -1.52 15.05 -3.11
CA MET A 100 -1.05 13.66 -3.06
C MET A 100 -0.09 13.42 -1.90
N ALA A 101 0.80 14.37 -1.61
CA ALA A 101 1.63 14.28 -0.41
C ALA A 101 0.79 14.19 0.87
N ARG A 102 -0.24 15.04 1.02
CA ARG A 102 -1.15 15.00 2.18
C ARG A 102 -1.91 13.69 2.26
N ALA A 103 -2.36 13.15 1.13
CA ALA A 103 -3.00 11.84 1.05
C ALA A 103 -2.08 10.74 1.59
N MET A 104 -0.82 10.71 1.15
CA MET A 104 0.15 9.71 1.60
C MET A 104 0.49 9.84 3.10
N TYR A 105 0.57 11.07 3.65
CA TYR A 105 0.69 11.25 5.11
C TYR A 105 -0.54 10.73 5.85
N ALA A 106 -1.74 11.01 5.35
CA ALA A 106 -2.97 10.49 5.94
C ALA A 106 -2.98 8.95 5.92
N THR A 107 -2.60 8.33 4.80
CA THR A 107 -2.46 6.87 4.70
C THR A 107 -1.45 6.31 5.71
N ALA A 108 -0.28 6.95 5.86
CA ALA A 108 0.72 6.54 6.83
C ALA A 108 0.20 6.63 8.29
N LEU A 109 -0.55 7.70 8.61
CA LEU A 109 -1.19 7.86 9.91
C LEU A 109 -2.24 6.78 10.15
N THR A 110 -3.10 6.50 9.17
CA THR A 110 -4.11 5.43 9.28
C THR A 110 -3.45 4.07 9.46
N GLN A 111 -2.40 3.75 8.70
CA GLN A 111 -1.64 2.50 8.84
C GLN A 111 -1.08 2.36 10.27
N THR A 112 -0.52 3.44 10.82
CA THR A 112 0.00 3.47 12.19
C THR A 112 -1.12 3.29 13.21
N ALA A 113 -2.26 3.94 13.01
CA ALA A 113 -3.41 3.82 13.90
C ALA A 113 -3.99 2.40 13.92
N VAL A 114 -4.08 1.74 12.77
CA VAL A 114 -4.52 0.33 12.65
C VAL A 114 -3.56 -0.58 13.43
N ALA A 115 -2.26 -0.38 13.29
CA ALA A 115 -1.26 -1.17 14.02
C ALA A 115 -1.35 -0.95 15.53
N VAL A 116 -1.43 0.30 15.99
CA VAL A 116 -1.57 0.65 17.41
C VAL A 116 -2.85 0.04 17.98
N PHE A 117 -3.96 0.14 17.26
CA PHE A 117 -5.22 -0.48 17.66
C PHE A 117 -5.09 -2.00 17.78
N ALA A 118 -4.47 -2.66 16.81
CA ALA A 118 -4.23 -4.10 16.84
C ALA A 118 -3.40 -4.52 18.07
N LEU A 119 -2.37 -3.76 18.42
CA LEU A 119 -1.54 -4.02 19.58
C LEU A 119 -2.30 -3.84 20.91
N ILE A 120 -3.08 -2.76 21.04
CA ILE A 120 -3.87 -2.48 22.25
C ILE A 120 -4.98 -3.53 22.43
N ALA A 121 -5.66 -3.90 21.34
CA ALA A 121 -6.72 -4.90 21.35
C ALA A 121 -6.20 -6.35 21.41
N GLY A 122 -4.88 -6.56 21.41
CA GLY A 122 -4.27 -7.90 21.45
C GLY A 122 -4.57 -8.75 20.21
N LEU A 123 -4.93 -8.11 19.09
CA LEU A 123 -5.26 -8.79 17.85
C LEU A 123 -4.00 -9.42 17.26
N GLY A 124 -4.09 -10.70 16.88
CA GLY A 124 -2.95 -11.47 16.39
C GLY A 124 -2.01 -11.99 17.48
N SER A 125 -2.35 -11.86 18.77
CA SER A 125 -1.52 -12.34 19.89
C SER A 125 -1.26 -13.85 19.91
N THR A 126 -2.06 -14.63 19.17
CA THR A 126 -1.86 -16.06 18.96
C THR A 126 -0.80 -16.38 17.90
N ALA A 127 -0.32 -15.39 17.14
CA ALA A 127 0.69 -15.58 16.12
C ALA A 127 2.09 -15.81 16.75
N PRO A 128 2.93 -16.70 16.19
CA PRO A 128 4.21 -17.08 16.79
C PRO A 128 5.22 -15.93 16.99
N ILE A 129 5.09 -14.88 16.19
CA ILE A 129 6.04 -13.76 16.10
C ILE A 129 5.46 -12.45 16.61
N TRP A 130 4.25 -12.48 17.15
CA TRP A 130 3.58 -11.29 17.69
C TRP A 130 4.40 -10.66 18.83
N PRO A 131 4.53 -9.32 18.90
CA PRO A 131 3.98 -8.29 18.00
C PRO A 131 4.94 -7.84 16.87
N ARG A 132 6.06 -8.55 16.66
CA ARG A 132 7.15 -8.07 15.78
C ARG A 132 6.74 -8.03 14.32
N ASP A 133 5.95 -8.99 13.89
CA ASP A 133 5.32 -9.06 12.57
C ASP A 133 4.52 -7.78 12.24
N ILE A 134 3.61 -7.37 13.12
CA ILE A 134 2.81 -6.16 12.97
C ILE A 134 3.72 -4.94 12.93
N LEU A 135 4.68 -4.83 13.86
CA LEU A 135 5.58 -3.67 13.95
C LEU A 135 6.48 -3.53 12.71
N LEU A 136 7.08 -4.62 12.24
CA LEU A 136 7.97 -4.61 11.08
C LEU A 136 7.21 -4.28 9.80
N LEU A 137 6.06 -4.92 9.56
CA LEU A 137 5.23 -4.64 8.39
C LEU A 137 4.68 -3.21 8.41
N THR A 138 4.20 -2.75 9.57
CA THR A 138 3.73 -1.37 9.74
C THR A 138 4.85 -0.38 9.45
N GLY A 139 6.03 -0.57 10.06
CA GLY A 139 7.19 0.30 9.84
C GLY A 139 7.59 0.34 8.37
N PHE A 140 7.65 -0.81 7.70
CA PHE A 140 7.95 -0.92 6.28
C PHE A 140 6.95 -0.14 5.41
N PHE A 141 5.65 -0.37 5.58
CA PHE A 141 4.63 0.33 4.78
C PHE A 141 4.58 1.83 5.09
N VAL A 142 4.66 2.23 6.36
CA VAL A 142 4.73 3.64 6.75
C VAL A 142 5.92 4.33 6.09
N ALA A 143 7.09 3.70 6.05
CA ALA A 143 8.26 4.24 5.37
C ALA A 143 8.01 4.45 3.87
N LEU A 144 7.35 3.50 3.19
CA LEU A 144 6.99 3.63 1.76
C LEU A 144 5.98 4.76 1.52
N TRP A 145 4.95 4.87 2.36
CA TRP A 145 3.97 5.97 2.26
C TRP A 145 4.63 7.33 2.46
N LEU A 146 5.51 7.46 3.47
CA LEU A 146 6.26 8.69 3.73
C LEU A 146 7.26 9.02 2.62
N LEU A 147 7.92 8.01 2.05
CA LEU A 147 8.81 8.19 0.90
C LEU A 147 8.04 8.73 -0.31
N SER A 148 6.89 8.15 -0.62
CA SER A 148 6.01 8.65 -1.68
C SER A 148 5.55 10.09 -1.39
N ALA A 149 5.15 10.39 -0.15
CA ALA A 149 4.75 11.72 0.28
C ALA A 149 5.87 12.76 0.09
N TRP A 150 7.10 12.39 0.43
CA TRP A 150 8.28 13.23 0.26
C TRP A 150 8.56 13.51 -1.23
N LEU A 151 8.49 12.49 -2.08
CA LEU A 151 8.67 12.64 -3.53
C LEU A 151 7.60 13.55 -4.16
N PHE A 152 6.33 13.41 -3.74
CA PHE A 152 5.26 14.31 -4.18
C PHE A 152 5.48 15.77 -3.74
N ARG A 153 6.02 15.98 -2.54
CA ARG A 153 6.43 17.32 -2.09
C ARG A 153 7.57 17.89 -2.92
N ASN A 154 8.53 17.06 -3.33
CA ASN A 154 9.62 17.49 -4.21
C ASN A 154 9.09 17.91 -5.59
N ALA A 155 8.22 17.09 -6.19
CA ALA A 155 7.57 17.43 -7.45
C ALA A 155 6.77 18.74 -7.38
N ALA A 156 6.11 19.01 -6.25
CA ALA A 156 5.41 20.27 -6.03
C ALA A 156 6.33 21.50 -5.94
N ARG A 157 7.57 21.32 -5.48
CA ARG A 157 8.57 22.41 -5.42
C ARG A 157 9.09 22.71 -6.82
N GLU A 158 9.43 21.68 -7.59
CA GLU A 158 9.90 21.83 -8.96
C GLU A 158 8.86 22.54 -9.86
N GLN A 159 7.57 22.22 -9.72
CA GLN A 159 6.51 22.91 -10.47
C GLN A 159 6.44 24.40 -10.13
N ARG A 160 6.48 24.76 -8.83
CA ARG A 160 6.43 26.17 -8.42
C ARG A 160 7.62 26.99 -8.90
N ASN A 161 8.82 26.39 -8.91
CA ASN A 161 10.02 27.08 -9.37
C ASN A 161 9.94 27.36 -10.89
N ALA A 162 9.47 26.39 -11.67
CA ALA A 162 9.27 26.55 -13.10
C ALA A 162 8.23 27.63 -13.44
N ASP A 163 7.15 27.74 -12.64
CA ASP A 163 6.14 28.79 -12.81
C ASP A 163 6.73 30.18 -12.52
N SER A 164 7.55 30.32 -11.47
CA SER A 164 8.18 31.61 -11.12
C SER A 164 9.25 32.10 -12.11
N GLU A 165 9.93 31.19 -12.79
CA GLU A 165 10.90 31.52 -13.85
C GLU A 165 10.22 31.99 -15.15
N GLN A 166 8.95 31.67 -15.34
CA GLN A 166 8.17 32.15 -16.50
C GLN A 166 7.50 33.51 -16.28
N GLU A 167 7.33 33.93 -15.02
CA GLU A 167 6.70 35.20 -14.64
C GLU A 167 7.68 36.35 -14.38
N GLY A 168 8.99 36.09 -14.30
CA GLY A 168 10.05 37.08 -14.05
C GLY A 168 10.85 37.46 -15.30
#